data_AF-A0A945PEN0-F1
#
_entry.id   AF-A0A945PEN0-F1
#
_cell.length_a   1.000
_cell.length_b   1.000
_cell.length_c   1.000
_cell.angle_alpha   90.00
_cell.angle_beta   90.00
_cell.angle_gamma   90.00
#
_symmetry.space_group_name_H-M   'P 1'
#
loop_
_entity.id
_entity.type
_entity.pdbx_description
1 polymer ?
#
loop_
_entity_poly.entity_id
_entity_poly.type
_entity_poly.pdbx_seq_one_letter_code
_entity_poly.pdbx_strand_id
1 'polypeptide(L)'
;MPDPSAHELFQAIWRQEADTVRTILGVRPDLVVVMALIDLGADVNYVSSIARWRRPAGTSVLHAACYAVGTTTDVIEALTMKGANTKLKDSEGQLAIDVARAQSRDDLVAVLDA
;
A
#
# COMPACT_ATOMS: atom_id res chain seq x y z
N MET A 1 -10.77 -10.56 -18.49
CA MET A 1 -11.46 -10.12 -17.26
C MET A 1 -10.80 -8.83 -16.83
N PRO A 2 -11.54 -7.85 -16.27
CA PRO A 2 -10.90 -6.69 -15.66
C PRO A 2 -9.97 -7.14 -14.53
N ASP A 3 -8.86 -6.42 -14.32
CA ASP A 3 -7.96 -6.68 -13.21
C ASP A 3 -8.69 -6.41 -11.90
N PRO A 4 -8.72 -7.37 -10.95
CA PRO A 4 -9.56 -7.25 -9.77
C PRO A 4 -9.02 -6.19 -8.82
N SER A 5 -9.81 -5.15 -8.57
CA SER A 5 -9.41 -3.95 -7.79
C SER A 5 -9.33 -4.17 -6.28
N ALA A 6 -8.64 -3.29 -5.56
CA ALA A 6 -8.67 -3.22 -4.09
C ALA A 6 -10.10 -3.13 -3.53
N HIS A 7 -10.95 -2.36 -4.20
CA HIS A 7 -12.36 -2.21 -3.82
C HIS A 7 -13.14 -3.53 -3.95
N GLU A 8 -12.97 -4.25 -5.06
CA GLU A 8 -13.64 -5.53 -5.27
C GLU A 8 -13.20 -6.56 -4.23
N LEU A 9 -11.90 -6.63 -3.91
CA LEU A 9 -11.42 -7.49 -2.84
C LEU A 9 -12.01 -7.10 -1.48
N PHE A 10 -12.09 -5.81 -1.16
CA PHE A 10 -12.70 -5.34 0.09
C PHE A 10 -14.16 -5.78 0.21
N GLN A 11 -14.94 -5.61 -0.85
CA GLN A 11 -16.34 -6.05 -0.89
C GLN A 11 -16.43 -7.57 -0.73
N ALA A 12 -15.57 -8.34 -1.40
CA ALA A 12 -15.54 -9.79 -1.30
C ALA A 12 -15.21 -10.27 0.12
N ILE A 13 -14.22 -9.66 0.79
CA ILE A 13 -13.88 -9.97 2.19
C ILE A 13 -15.06 -9.63 3.11
N TRP A 14 -15.66 -8.45 2.97
CA TRP A 14 -16.80 -8.03 3.78
C TRP A 14 -18.02 -8.94 3.60
N ARG A 15 -18.28 -9.38 2.36
CA ARG A 15 -19.37 -10.31 2.01
C ARG A 15 -19.04 -11.77 2.30
N GLN A 16 -17.81 -12.08 2.78
CA GLN A 16 -17.32 -13.42 3.04
C GLN A 16 -17.33 -14.35 1.80
N GLU A 17 -17.08 -13.78 0.62
CA GLU A 17 -17.05 -14.50 -0.66
C GLU A 17 -15.69 -15.17 -0.89
N ALA A 18 -15.51 -16.38 -0.34
CA ALA A 18 -14.25 -17.11 -0.39
C ALA A 18 -13.77 -17.43 -1.83
N ASP A 19 -14.68 -17.65 -2.78
CA ASP A 19 -14.33 -17.99 -4.16
C ASP A 19 -13.78 -16.77 -4.93
N THR A 20 -14.37 -15.60 -4.69
CA THR A 20 -13.88 -14.32 -5.22
C THR A 20 -12.48 -14.04 -4.65
N VAL A 21 -12.31 -14.19 -3.33
CA VAL A 21 -10.99 -14.01 -2.69
C VAL A 21 -9.95 -14.99 -3.23
N ARG A 22 -10.30 -16.27 -3.43
CA ARG A 22 -9.40 -17.27 -4.03
C ARG A 22 -8.97 -16.91 -5.46
N THR A 23 -9.91 -16.40 -6.25
CA THR A 23 -9.65 -15.96 -7.62
C THR A 23 -8.69 -14.78 -7.62
N ILE A 24 -8.94 -13.78 -6.76
CA ILE A 24 -8.06 -12.61 -6.61
C ILE A 24 -6.70 -13.04 -6.07
N LEU A 25 -6.60 -13.99 -5.14
CA LEU A 25 -5.33 -14.52 -4.64
C LEU A 25 -4.47 -15.13 -5.76
N GLY A 26 -5.10 -15.79 -6.73
CA GLY A 26 -4.40 -16.37 -7.89
C GLY A 26 -3.85 -15.34 -8.87
N VAL A 27 -4.44 -14.14 -8.91
CA VAL A 27 -4.03 -13.05 -9.82
C VAL A 27 -3.13 -12.04 -9.12
N ARG A 28 -3.49 -11.63 -7.90
CA ARG A 28 -2.87 -10.59 -7.08
C ARG A 28 -2.73 -11.04 -5.61
N PRO A 29 -1.79 -11.95 -5.34
CA PRO A 29 -1.55 -12.42 -3.98
C PRO A 29 -1.04 -11.30 -3.05
N ASP A 30 -0.35 -10.31 -3.59
CA ASP A 30 0.15 -9.13 -2.89
C ASP A 30 -0.97 -8.33 -2.21
N LEU A 31 -2.07 -8.08 -2.93
CA LEU A 31 -3.19 -7.30 -2.43
C LEU A 31 -3.91 -8.02 -1.27
N VAL A 32 -4.10 -9.34 -1.39
CA VAL A 32 -4.71 -10.18 -0.34
C VAL A 32 -3.82 -10.23 0.90
N VAL A 33 -2.50 -10.36 0.74
CA VAL A 33 -1.55 -10.40 1.86
C VAL A 33 -1.54 -9.07 2.62
N VAL A 34 -1.52 -7.93 1.92
CA VAL A 34 -1.55 -6.60 2.58
C VAL A 34 -2.82 -6.43 3.40
N MET A 35 -3.99 -6.76 2.84
CA MET A 35 -5.26 -6.67 3.57
C MET A 35 -5.31 -7.61 4.77
N ALA A 36 -4.86 -8.86 4.63
CA ALA A 36 -4.83 -9.82 5.72
C ALA A 36 -3.92 -9.35 6.87
N LEU A 37 -2.76 -8.76 6.56
CA LEU A 37 -1.85 -8.22 7.58
C LEU A 37 -2.49 -7.05 8.34
N ILE A 38 -3.19 -6.17 7.63
CA ILE A 38 -3.89 -5.03 8.25
C ILE A 38 -5.05 -5.52 9.12
N ASP A 39 -5.83 -6.49 8.67
CA ASP A 39 -6.95 -7.06 9.45
C ASP A 39 -6.45 -7.86 10.67
N LEU A 40 -5.24 -8.41 10.62
CA LEU A 40 -4.55 -9.00 11.78
C LEU A 40 -4.01 -7.95 12.78
N GLY A 41 -4.24 -6.66 12.52
CA GLY A 41 -3.86 -5.56 13.41
C GLY A 41 -2.49 -4.96 13.11
N ALA A 42 -1.94 -5.17 11.91
CA ALA A 42 -0.74 -4.43 11.50
C ALA A 42 -1.04 -2.92 11.47
N ASP A 43 -0.16 -2.14 12.11
CA ASP A 43 -0.27 -0.69 12.11
C ASP A 43 0.06 -0.12 10.72
N VAL A 44 -0.98 0.31 10.01
CA VAL A 44 -0.90 0.92 8.68
C VAL A 44 -0.10 2.23 8.67
N ASN A 45 0.06 2.86 9.83
CA ASN A 45 0.80 4.10 10.03
C ASN A 45 2.16 3.89 10.68
N TYR A 46 2.61 2.63 10.79
CA TYR A 46 3.91 2.32 11.35
C TYR A 46 5.03 3.06 10.60
N VAL A 47 5.92 3.68 11.38
CA VAL A 47 7.14 4.32 10.90
C VAL A 47 8.35 3.56 11.40
N SER A 48 9.26 3.21 10.48
CA SER A 48 10.48 2.50 10.83
C SER A 48 11.39 3.41 11.66
N SER A 49 11.69 3.05 12.90
CA SER A 49 12.64 3.80 13.74
C SER A 49 14.10 3.66 13.29
N ILE A 50 14.38 2.67 12.44
CA ILE A 50 15.71 2.41 11.89
C ILE A 50 15.76 2.77 10.41
N ALA A 51 16.91 3.30 9.97
CA ALA A 51 17.23 3.40 8.55
C ALA A 51 17.55 2.00 8.00
N ARG A 52 17.19 1.76 6.74
CA ARG A 52 17.54 0.56 5.98
C ARG A 52 18.24 0.96 4.69
N TRP A 53 18.90 0.03 4.01
CA TRP A 53 19.54 0.33 2.73
C TRP A 53 18.55 1.00 1.77
N ARG A 54 18.88 2.24 1.34
CA ARG A 54 18.06 3.12 0.49
C ARG A 54 16.73 3.61 1.09
N ARG A 55 16.53 3.53 2.42
CA ARG A 55 15.35 4.05 3.11
C ARG A 55 15.74 4.75 4.42
N PRO A 56 15.43 6.04 4.60
CA PRO A 56 15.75 6.75 5.83
C PRO A 56 14.94 6.22 7.02
N ALA A 57 15.38 6.55 8.24
CA ALA A 57 14.53 6.34 9.41
C ALA A 57 13.24 7.17 9.28
N GLY A 58 12.19 6.85 10.02
CA GLY A 58 10.87 7.46 9.87
C GLY A 58 10.08 7.02 8.64
N THR A 59 10.62 6.10 7.82
CA THR A 59 9.91 5.54 6.65
C THR A 59 8.59 4.90 7.09
N SER A 60 7.45 5.48 6.67
CA SER A 60 6.12 4.90 6.89
C SER A 60 5.84 3.72 5.95
N VAL A 61 4.74 2.99 6.19
CA VAL A 61 4.26 1.93 5.28
C VAL A 61 4.07 2.47 3.85
N LEU A 62 3.53 3.68 3.69
CA LEU A 62 3.36 4.30 2.37
C LEU A 62 4.69 4.64 1.70
N HIS A 63 5.65 5.22 2.42
CA HIS A 63 7.01 5.41 1.85
C HIS A 63 7.59 4.08 1.40
N ALA A 64 7.42 3.04 2.22
CA ALA A 64 7.95 1.73 1.92
C ALA A 64 7.34 1.10 0.66
N ALA A 65 6.06 1.36 0.41
CA ALA A 65 5.35 0.96 -0.80
C ALA A 65 5.87 1.73 -2.03
N CYS A 66 6.15 3.04 -1.91
CA CYS A 66 6.73 3.84 -3.00
C CYS A 66 8.15 3.40 -3.39
N TYR A 67 8.95 2.91 -2.44
CA TYR A 67 10.29 2.34 -2.72
C TYR A 67 10.25 0.94 -3.34
N ALA A 68 9.12 0.23 -3.29
CA ALA A 68 9.04 -1.14 -3.76
C ALA A 68 8.68 -1.18 -5.26
N VAL A 69 9.52 -1.88 -6.04
CA VAL A 69 9.39 -1.98 -7.51
C VAL A 69 8.11 -2.71 -7.93
N GLY A 70 7.54 -3.56 -7.07
CA GLY A 70 6.34 -4.34 -7.35
C GLY A 70 5.03 -3.79 -6.76
N THR A 71 5.06 -2.66 -6.06
CA THR A 71 3.84 -2.09 -5.48
C THR A 71 2.93 -1.58 -6.58
N THR A 72 1.66 -1.94 -6.58
CA THR A 72 0.65 -1.43 -7.52
C THR A 72 -0.12 -0.24 -6.92
N THR A 73 -0.81 0.51 -7.78
CA THR A 73 -1.72 1.59 -7.35
C THR A 73 -2.79 1.09 -6.39
N ASP A 74 -3.33 -0.10 -6.64
CA ASP A 74 -4.32 -0.74 -5.78
C ASP A 74 -3.82 -1.03 -4.37
N VAL A 75 -2.53 -1.34 -4.19
CA VAL A 75 -1.95 -1.51 -2.85
C VAL A 75 -1.95 -0.18 -2.10
N ILE A 76 -1.65 0.93 -2.78
CA ILE A 76 -1.74 2.27 -2.17
C ILE A 76 -3.19 2.61 -1.84
N GLU A 77 -4.13 2.36 -2.75
CA GLU A 77 -5.56 2.57 -2.51
C GLU A 77 -6.06 1.75 -1.32
N ALA A 78 -5.68 0.47 -1.23
CA ALA A 78 -6.03 -0.40 -0.11
C ALA A 78 -5.48 0.12 1.22
N LEU A 79 -4.22 0.58 1.25
CA LEU A 79 -3.61 1.19 2.43
C LEU A 79 -4.35 2.48 2.83
N THR A 80 -4.63 3.37 1.87
CA THR A 80 -5.37 4.62 2.09
C THR A 80 -6.79 4.36 2.60
N MET A 81 -7.51 3.38 2.03
CA MET A 81 -8.83 2.95 2.51
C MET A 81 -8.81 2.45 3.95
N LYS A 82 -7.69 1.87 4.39
CA LYS A 82 -7.49 1.40 5.78
C LYS A 82 -6.97 2.50 6.71
N GLY A 83 -6.87 3.74 6.25
CA GLY A 83 -6.49 4.90 7.07
C GLY A 83 -4.98 5.17 7.09
N ALA A 84 -4.25 4.77 6.06
CA ALA A 84 -2.85 5.16 5.89
C ALA A 84 -2.72 6.70 5.77
N ASN A 85 -1.85 7.28 6.59
CA ASN A 85 -1.61 8.71 6.66
C ASN A 85 -0.54 9.11 5.65
N THR A 86 -0.98 9.74 4.55
CA THR A 86 -0.12 10.26 3.48
C THR A 86 0.74 11.46 3.90
N LYS A 87 0.44 12.07 5.06
CA LYS A 87 1.15 13.26 5.58
C LYS A 87 2.30 12.93 6.52
N LEU A 88 2.57 11.64 6.76
CA LEU A 88 3.75 11.23 7.53
C LEU A 88 5.01 11.63 6.77
N LYS A 89 6.00 12.13 7.52
CA LYS A 89 7.31 12.47 6.99
C LYS A 89 8.35 11.50 7.51
N ASP A 90 9.27 11.11 6.64
CA ASP A 90 10.47 10.41 7.08
C ASP A 90 11.48 11.36 7.75
N SER A 91 12.63 10.83 8.16
CA SER A 91 13.71 11.61 8.79
C SER A 91 14.42 12.57 7.84
N GLU A 92 14.23 12.44 6.53
CA GLU A 92 14.69 13.40 5.52
C GLU A 92 13.62 14.48 5.24
N GLY A 93 12.47 14.39 5.91
CA GLY A 93 11.34 15.31 5.74
C GLY A 93 10.51 15.05 4.49
N GLN A 94 10.75 13.93 3.80
CA GLN A 94 10.01 13.55 2.59
C GLN A 94 8.66 12.97 2.97
N LEU A 95 7.65 13.22 2.13
CA LEU A 95 6.37 12.54 2.16
C LEU A 95 6.42 11.29 1.26
N ALA A 96 5.44 10.40 1.41
CA ALA A 96 5.32 9.23 0.52
C ALA A 96 5.24 9.64 -0.96
N ILE A 97 4.53 10.73 -1.28
CA ILE A 97 4.44 11.27 -2.65
C ILE A 97 5.79 11.78 -3.17
N ASP A 98 6.62 12.36 -2.31
CA ASP A 98 7.95 12.85 -2.70
C ASP A 98 8.87 11.68 -3.06
N VAL A 99 8.78 10.59 -2.32
CA VAL A 99 9.47 9.33 -2.65
C VAL A 99 8.96 8.75 -3.96
N ALA A 100 7.64 8.71 -4.19
CA ALA A 100 7.09 8.23 -5.45
C ALA A 100 7.60 9.04 -6.66
N ARG A 101 7.66 10.38 -6.53
CA ARG A 101 8.26 11.27 -7.54
C ARG A 101 9.74 10.98 -7.76
N ALA A 102 10.51 10.80 -6.67
CA ALA A 102 11.94 10.49 -6.74
C ALA A 102 12.23 9.14 -7.42
N GLN A 103 11.30 8.19 -7.32
CA GLN A 103 11.37 6.87 -7.99
C GLN A 103 10.75 6.88 -9.39
N SER A 104 10.32 8.03 -9.92
CA SER A 104 9.63 8.17 -11.21
C SER A 104 8.41 7.25 -11.34
N ARG A 105 7.66 7.13 -10.24
CA ARG A 105 6.44 6.32 -10.13
C ARG A 105 5.20 7.17 -10.26
N ASP A 106 5.00 7.72 -11.47
CA ASP A 106 3.90 8.64 -11.76
C ASP A 106 2.51 8.01 -11.51
N ASP A 107 2.41 6.69 -11.67
CA ASP A 107 1.25 5.89 -11.33
C ASP A 107 0.85 6.03 -9.85
N LEU A 108 1.82 5.94 -8.94
CA LEU A 108 1.57 6.11 -7.51
C LEU A 108 1.38 7.55 -7.11
N VAL A 109 2.05 8.48 -7.78
CA VAL A 109 1.89 9.91 -7.54
C VAL A 109 0.44 10.31 -7.80
N ALA A 110 -0.17 9.84 -8.90
CA ALA A 110 -1.56 10.12 -9.23
C ALA A 110 -2.55 9.65 -8.14
N VAL A 111 -2.29 8.49 -7.52
CA VAL A 111 -3.13 7.95 -6.45
C VAL A 111 -2.89 8.64 -5.10
N LEU A 112 -1.66 9.05 -4.81
CA LEU A 112 -1.30 9.72 -3.56
C LEU A 112 -1.70 11.20 -3.53
N ASP A 113 -1.89 11.82 -4.70
CA ASP A 113 -2.33 13.21 -4.86
C ASP A 113 -3.86 13.36 -5.02
N ALA A 114 -4.58 12.24 -5.05
CA ALA A 114 -6.05 12.17 -5.17
C ALA A 114 -6.76 12.39 -3.84
#